data_AF-A0A972IY24-F1
#
_entry.id   AF-A0A972IY24-F1
#
_cell.length_a   1.000
_cell.length_b   1.000
_cell.length_c   1.000
_cell.angle_alpha   90.00
_cell.angle_beta   90.00
_cell.angle_gamma   90.00
#
_symmetry.space_group_name_H-M   'P 1'
#
loop_
_entity.id
_entity.type
_entity.pdbx_description
1 polymer ?
#
loop_
_entity_poly.entity_id
_entity_poly.type
_entity_poly.pdbx_seq_one_letter_code
_entity_poly.pdbx_strand_id
1 'polypeptide(L)'
;MKIDWFRSLIIASLLVLFGNFFFMISQPLDYPKPEISISPYTGTIEMDARVYGLRGDDIGELPVVIESGKRDRFRAIMEAYSSSYLVKVESLRVNDAYEDNNRIYLDVGRNSFSHPGVREENIQLHVQAIVNSLTSNDRQRPVQFLFDGSILAESIKTLSFQQPFWRDETVLGYNRGHMREMVAEFLTLVEEENYARARHMIYLSDQDRITEGELMQKLRSYRQAKKETIPRQIEVYSEGDSFLIQVHFADSGQPENWNVKIIDKLYYILYTNSPLDR
;
A
#
# COMPACT_ATOMS: atom_id res chain seq x y z
N MET A 1 12.23 58.73 31.43
CA MET A 1 11.85 58.33 30.06
C MET A 1 13.09 58.17 29.18
N LYS A 2 13.79 57.03 29.22
CA LYS A 2 14.87 56.69 28.26
C LYS A 2 14.97 55.20 27.92
N ILE A 3 14.05 54.35 28.42
CA ILE A 3 14.09 52.88 28.28
C ILE A 3 13.03 52.35 27.30
N ASP A 4 11.99 53.13 27.00
CA ASP A 4 10.85 52.64 26.21
C ASP A 4 11.18 52.53 24.72
N TRP A 5 11.97 53.46 24.16
CA TRP A 5 12.30 53.42 22.74
C TRP A 5 13.21 52.25 22.37
N PHE A 6 14.14 51.85 23.27
CA PHE A 6 15.02 50.72 23.04
C PHE A 6 14.27 49.38 23.04
N ARG A 7 13.26 49.24 23.92
CA ARG A 7 12.36 48.08 23.94
C ARG A 7 11.49 48.02 22.69
N SER A 8 10.93 49.16 22.25
CA SER A 8 10.17 49.22 21.01
C SER A 8 11.02 48.87 19.78
N LEU A 9 12.28 49.29 19.75
CA LEU A 9 13.22 48.96 18.68
C LEU A 9 13.54 47.46 18.63
N ILE A 10 13.75 46.83 19.78
CA ILE A 10 14.00 45.38 19.88
C ILE A 10 12.78 44.60 19.41
N ILE A 11 11.57 44.97 19.86
CA ILE A 11 10.33 44.30 19.46
C ILE A 11 10.08 44.45 17.97
N ALA A 12 10.29 45.65 17.40
CA ALA A 12 10.17 45.88 15.97
C ALA A 12 11.18 45.04 15.16
N SER A 13 12.43 44.96 15.64
CA SER A 13 13.47 44.16 14.98
C SER A 13 13.15 42.66 15.03
N LEU A 14 12.63 42.18 16.17
CA LEU A 14 12.18 40.79 16.33
C LEU A 14 10.98 40.47 15.43
N LEU A 15 10.02 41.40 15.27
CA LEU A 15 8.88 41.21 14.37
C LEU A 15 9.30 41.18 12.90
N VAL A 16 10.27 42.00 12.49
CA VAL A 16 10.84 41.96 11.14
C VAL A 16 11.61 40.65 10.90
N LEU A 17 12.36 40.17 11.89
CA LEU A 17 13.04 38.87 11.80
C LEU A 17 12.05 37.70 11.75
N PHE A 18 11.00 37.71 12.58
CA PHE A 18 9.96 36.69 12.56
C PHE A 18 9.14 36.72 11.27
N GLY A 19 8.81 37.91 10.76
CA GLY A 19 8.14 38.06 9.47
C GLY A 19 8.98 37.49 8.32
N ASN A 20 10.26 37.85 8.25
CA ASN A 20 11.16 37.31 7.24
C ASN A 20 11.38 35.80 7.37
N PHE A 21 11.50 35.28 8.60
CA PHE A 21 11.62 33.84 8.84
C PHE A 21 10.36 33.09 8.41
N PHE A 22 9.18 33.65 8.69
CA PHE A 22 7.91 33.09 8.25
C PHE A 22 7.82 33.08 6.72
N PHE A 23 8.19 34.18 6.04
CA PHE A 23 8.24 34.24 4.57
C PHE A 23 9.24 33.23 3.98
N MET A 24 10.40 33.03 4.61
CA MET A 24 11.43 32.10 4.13
C MET A 24 11.00 30.63 4.22
N ILE A 25 10.17 30.27 5.21
CA ILE A 25 9.61 28.92 5.36
C ILE A 25 8.38 28.70 4.48
N SER A 26 7.63 29.77 4.18
CA SER A 26 6.39 29.70 3.40
C SER A 26 6.56 30.01 1.91
N GLN A 27 7.80 30.17 1.42
CA GLN A 27 8.03 30.17 -0.03
C GLN A 27 7.79 28.75 -0.57
N PRO A 28 6.89 28.56 -1.55
CA PRO A 28 6.88 27.31 -2.30
C PRO A 28 8.27 27.14 -2.91
N LEU A 29 8.96 26.08 -2.50
CA LEU A 29 10.23 25.70 -3.12
C LEU A 29 9.95 25.45 -4.61
N ASP A 30 10.39 26.38 -5.45
CA ASP A 30 10.47 26.18 -6.90
C ASP A 30 11.46 25.03 -7.12
N TYR A 31 10.95 23.85 -7.44
CA TYR A 31 11.76 22.66 -7.70
C TYR A 31 12.53 22.83 -9.01
N PRO A 32 13.73 22.23 -9.12
CA PRO A 32 14.52 22.32 -10.33
C PRO A 32 13.69 21.82 -11.51
N LYS A 33 13.44 22.72 -12.46
CA LYS A 33 12.89 22.34 -13.76
C LYS A 33 13.83 21.28 -14.38
N PRO A 34 13.29 20.20 -14.96
CA PRO A 34 14.14 19.18 -15.57
C PRO A 34 15.08 19.83 -16.58
N GLU A 35 16.39 19.66 -16.40
CA GLU A 35 17.37 20.11 -17.40
C GLU A 35 17.05 19.40 -18.71
N ILE A 36 16.67 20.11 -19.77
CA ILE A 36 16.45 19.52 -21.09
C ILE A 36 17.82 19.10 -21.64
N SER A 37 18.21 17.84 -21.43
CA SER A 37 19.40 17.24 -22.02
C SER A 37 19.09 16.98 -23.48
N ILE A 38 19.56 17.86 -24.37
CA ILE A 38 19.59 17.63 -25.81
C ILE A 38 20.78 16.68 -26.10
N SER A 39 20.71 15.45 -25.60
CA SER A 39 21.61 14.38 -25.98
C SER A 39 20.83 13.41 -26.86
N PRO A 40 21.36 12.98 -28.02
CA PRO A 40 20.69 11.99 -28.86
C PRO A 40 20.70 10.65 -28.12
N TYR A 41 19.63 10.36 -27.36
CA TYR A 41 19.41 9.04 -26.80
C TYR A 41 18.92 8.12 -27.90
N THR A 42 19.85 7.48 -28.62
CA THR A 42 19.55 6.41 -29.57
C THR A 42 19.48 5.09 -28.83
N GLY A 43 18.26 4.67 -28.51
CA GLY A 43 17.95 3.32 -28.01
C GLY A 43 16.69 3.32 -27.18
N THR A 44 15.59 2.84 -27.74
CA THR A 44 14.47 2.31 -26.95
C THR A 44 14.99 1.05 -26.26
N ILE A 45 14.95 1.03 -24.93
CA ILE A 45 15.24 -0.16 -24.13
C ILE A 45 13.89 -0.71 -23.69
N GLU A 46 13.61 -1.97 -24.01
CA GLU A 46 12.53 -2.70 -23.40
C GLU A 46 12.89 -3.00 -21.95
N MET A 47 12.04 -2.57 -21.02
CA MET A 47 12.21 -2.82 -19.59
C MET A 47 10.96 -3.51 -19.06
N ASP A 48 11.17 -4.60 -18.31
CA ASP A 48 10.11 -5.15 -17.47
C ASP A 48 9.81 -4.19 -16.33
N ALA A 49 8.55 -3.86 -16.13
CA ALA A 49 8.07 -3.06 -15.01
C ALA A 49 6.81 -3.70 -14.42
N ARG A 50 6.42 -3.22 -13.23
CA ARG A 50 5.19 -3.66 -12.55
C ARG A 50 4.34 -2.45 -12.27
N VAL A 51 3.08 -2.54 -12.69
CA VAL A 51 2.05 -1.55 -12.39
C VAL A 51 1.17 -2.13 -11.30
N TYR A 52 0.87 -1.32 -10.29
CA TYR A 52 0.00 -1.66 -9.19
C TYR A 52 -1.23 -0.76 -9.24
N GLY A 53 -2.41 -1.28 -8.98
CA GLY A 53 -3.67 -0.52 -8.98
C GLY A 53 -4.69 -1.17 -8.06
N LEU A 54 -5.80 -0.51 -7.74
CA LEU A 54 -6.80 -1.13 -6.86
C LEU A 54 -7.64 -2.18 -7.60
N ARG A 55 -8.17 -3.16 -6.89
CA ARG A 55 -9.16 -4.12 -7.38
C ARG A 55 -10.16 -4.37 -6.25
N GLY A 56 -11.21 -3.54 -6.19
CA GLY A 56 -12.06 -3.47 -4.99
C GLY A 56 -11.29 -2.78 -3.86
N ASP A 57 -11.17 -3.43 -2.71
CA ASP A 57 -10.45 -2.92 -1.53
C ASP A 57 -8.96 -3.31 -1.51
N ASP A 58 -8.47 -4.03 -2.53
CA ASP A 58 -7.12 -4.60 -2.58
C ASP A 58 -6.22 -3.87 -3.61
N ILE A 59 -4.89 -3.98 -3.49
CA ILE A 59 -3.94 -3.63 -4.57
C ILE A 59 -3.62 -4.88 -5.41
N GLY A 60 -3.96 -4.84 -6.71
CA GLY A 60 -3.51 -5.80 -7.72
C GLY A 60 -2.20 -5.38 -8.39
N GLU A 61 -1.46 -6.35 -8.94
CA GLU A 61 -0.25 -6.14 -9.74
C GLU A 61 -0.48 -6.58 -11.19
N LEU A 62 0.07 -5.84 -12.14
CA LEU A 62 0.10 -6.15 -13.56
C LEU A 62 1.55 -6.02 -14.07
N PRO A 63 2.20 -7.12 -14.51
CA PRO A 63 3.47 -7.02 -15.21
C PRO A 63 3.26 -6.33 -16.56
N VAL A 64 4.15 -5.39 -16.90
CA VAL A 64 4.13 -4.65 -18.17
C VAL A 64 5.54 -4.56 -18.73
N VAL A 65 5.64 -4.57 -20.05
CA VAL A 65 6.87 -4.23 -20.76
C VAL A 65 6.75 -2.80 -21.25
N ILE A 66 7.70 -1.94 -20.88
CA ILE A 66 7.75 -0.55 -21.32
C ILE A 66 8.95 -0.34 -22.23
N GLU A 67 8.75 0.36 -23.34
CA GLU A 67 9.83 0.81 -24.22
C GLU A 67 10.23 2.22 -23.81
N SER A 68 11.46 2.42 -23.32
CA SER A 68 11.84 3.76 -22.86
C SER A 68 13.33 4.06 -22.76
N GLY A 69 13.68 5.34 -22.84
CA GLY A 69 14.94 5.89 -22.33
C GLY A 69 14.82 6.22 -20.83
N LYS A 70 15.95 6.32 -20.11
CA LYS A 70 15.94 6.50 -18.62
C LYS A 70 15.01 7.60 -18.10
N ARG A 71 14.87 8.72 -18.82
CA ARG A 71 13.98 9.84 -18.42
C ARG A 71 12.52 9.58 -18.72
N ASP A 72 12.22 8.91 -19.82
CA ASP A 72 10.84 8.64 -20.24
C ASP A 72 10.26 7.42 -19.51
N ARG A 73 11.07 6.64 -18.78
CA ARG A 73 10.64 5.38 -18.16
C ARG A 73 9.49 5.57 -17.19
N PHE A 74 9.52 6.62 -16.37
CA PHE A 74 8.46 6.85 -15.38
C PHE A 74 7.18 7.31 -16.04
N ARG A 75 7.28 8.10 -17.11
CA ARG A 75 6.14 8.48 -17.92
C ARG A 75 5.51 7.24 -18.56
N ALA A 76 6.32 6.36 -19.14
CA ALA A 76 5.84 5.09 -19.70
C ALA A 76 5.19 4.18 -18.64
N ILE A 77 5.72 4.10 -17.42
CA ILE A 77 5.07 3.39 -16.29
C ILE A 77 3.72 4.01 -15.98
N MET A 78 3.60 5.34 -15.93
CA MET A 78 2.34 6.02 -15.63
C MET A 78 1.31 5.93 -16.75
N GLU A 79 1.75 5.88 -18.01
CA GLU A 79 0.90 5.57 -19.16
C GLU A 79 0.37 4.13 -19.08
N ALA A 80 1.22 3.17 -18.71
CA ALA A 80 0.83 1.79 -18.45
C ALA A 80 -0.15 1.69 -17.26
N TYR A 81 0.09 2.42 -16.16
CA TYR A 81 -0.84 2.54 -15.04
C TYR A 81 -2.20 3.07 -15.49
N SER A 82 -2.21 4.13 -16.30
CA SER A 82 -3.43 4.78 -16.78
C SER A 82 -4.21 3.93 -17.79
N SER A 83 -3.55 3.00 -18.48
CA SER A 83 -4.17 2.08 -19.45
C SER A 83 -4.48 0.69 -18.88
N SER A 84 -4.04 0.40 -17.65
CA SER A 84 -4.30 -0.88 -16.99
C SER A 84 -5.79 -1.13 -16.74
N TYR A 85 -6.18 -2.41 -16.68
CA TYR A 85 -7.53 -2.84 -16.29
C TYR A 85 -7.74 -2.86 -14.76
N LEU A 86 -6.71 -2.52 -13.98
CA LEU A 86 -6.82 -2.32 -12.55
C LEU A 86 -7.57 -1.00 -12.30
N VAL A 87 -8.29 -0.91 -11.18
CA VAL A 87 -8.94 0.34 -10.75
C VAL A 87 -7.86 1.38 -10.52
N LYS A 88 -7.71 2.23 -11.53
CA LYS A 88 -6.88 3.42 -11.52
C LYS A 88 -7.62 4.55 -10.82
N VAL A 89 -6.84 5.51 -10.34
CA VAL A 89 -7.39 6.80 -9.94
C VAL A 89 -7.89 7.49 -11.22
N GLU A 90 -9.19 7.44 -11.51
CA GLU A 90 -9.73 7.95 -12.78
C GLU A 90 -9.48 9.44 -13.01
N SER A 91 -9.35 10.20 -11.93
CA SER A 91 -9.00 11.62 -11.98
C SER A 91 -7.51 11.90 -12.14
N LEU A 92 -6.63 10.88 -12.07
CA LEU A 92 -5.19 11.07 -12.08
C LEU A 92 -4.74 11.59 -13.44
N ARG A 93 -4.29 12.84 -13.45
CA ARG A 93 -3.73 13.50 -14.62
C ARG A 93 -2.24 13.67 -14.39
N VAL A 94 -1.42 12.94 -15.12
CA VAL A 94 0.05 13.07 -15.03
C VAL A 94 0.50 14.18 -15.99
N ASN A 95 1.13 15.21 -15.44
CA ASN A 95 1.75 16.30 -16.20
C ASN A 95 3.18 15.91 -16.60
N ASP A 96 3.95 15.38 -15.66
CA ASP A 96 5.31 14.91 -15.91
C ASP A 96 5.77 13.87 -14.86
N ALA A 97 6.79 13.09 -15.19
CA ALA A 97 7.44 12.16 -14.26
C ALA A 97 8.93 12.05 -14.57
N TYR A 98 9.78 12.42 -13.61
CA TYR A 98 11.23 12.48 -13.79
C TYR A 98 11.96 12.13 -12.49
N GLU A 99 13.29 12.08 -12.51
CA GLU A 99 14.10 11.76 -11.33
C GLU A 99 15.32 12.67 -11.20
N ASP A 100 15.82 12.77 -9.98
CA ASP A 100 17.19 13.18 -9.69
C ASP A 100 17.98 12.02 -9.06
N ASN A 101 19.15 12.31 -8.48
CA ASN A 101 19.98 11.27 -7.86
C ASN A 101 19.32 10.62 -6.63
N ASN A 102 18.40 11.32 -5.97
CA ASN A 102 17.89 10.99 -4.65
C ASN A 102 16.42 10.58 -4.65
N ARG A 103 15.61 11.05 -5.59
CA ARG A 103 14.15 10.82 -5.60
C ARG A 103 13.56 10.85 -7.00
N ILE A 104 12.35 10.32 -7.09
CA ILE A 104 11.48 10.40 -8.25
C ILE A 104 10.47 11.53 -8.00
N TYR A 105 10.23 12.37 -8.99
CA TYR A 105 9.19 13.39 -8.98
C TYR A 105 8.05 12.98 -9.88
N LEU A 106 6.82 13.02 -9.35
CA LEU A 106 5.60 12.80 -10.11
C LEU A 106 4.77 14.08 -10.06
N ASP A 107 4.71 14.81 -11.18
CA ASP A 107 3.88 16.00 -11.33
C ASP A 107 2.51 15.62 -11.87
N VAL A 108 1.47 15.96 -11.12
CA VAL A 108 0.08 15.62 -11.40
C VAL A 108 -0.79 16.87 -11.38
N GLY A 109 -1.94 16.83 -12.05
CA GLY A 109 -2.91 17.91 -11.98
C GLY A 109 -3.46 18.06 -10.55
N ARG A 110 -3.79 19.30 -10.14
CA ARG A 110 -4.30 19.60 -8.79
C ARG A 110 -5.52 18.77 -8.35
N ASN A 111 -6.33 18.30 -9.30
CA ASN A 111 -7.55 17.51 -9.03
C ASN A 111 -7.32 15.99 -9.12
N SER A 112 -6.06 15.52 -9.15
CA SER A 112 -5.76 14.13 -9.46
C SER A 112 -6.35 13.09 -8.51
N PHE A 113 -6.77 13.49 -7.31
CA PHE A 113 -7.43 12.64 -6.31
C PHE A 113 -8.84 13.10 -5.95
N SER A 114 -9.51 13.86 -6.83
CA SER A 114 -10.86 14.39 -6.57
C SER A 114 -11.97 13.41 -6.94
N HIS A 115 -11.66 12.28 -7.57
CA HIS A 115 -12.67 11.29 -7.98
C HIS A 115 -13.45 10.76 -6.76
N PRO A 116 -14.80 10.59 -6.83
CA PRO A 116 -15.61 10.11 -5.69
C PRO A 116 -15.21 8.73 -5.15
N GLY A 117 -14.54 7.91 -5.98
CA GLY A 117 -13.98 6.62 -5.57
C GLY A 117 -12.72 6.74 -4.69
N VAL A 118 -12.06 7.90 -4.67
CA VAL A 118 -10.93 8.20 -3.79
C VAL A 118 -11.46 8.88 -2.53
N ARG A 119 -11.55 8.09 -1.46
CA ARG A 119 -12.10 8.49 -0.17
C ARG A 119 -11.00 8.58 0.88
N GLU A 120 -11.35 9.08 2.06
CA GLU A 120 -10.38 9.24 3.15
C GLU A 120 -9.78 7.90 3.58
N GLU A 121 -10.59 6.85 3.55
CA GLU A 121 -10.21 5.50 3.96
C GLU A 121 -9.27 4.77 2.99
N ASN A 122 -9.20 5.18 1.72
CA ASN A 122 -8.44 4.46 0.69
C ASN A 122 -7.42 5.30 -0.09
N ILE A 123 -7.32 6.61 0.19
CA ILE A 123 -6.36 7.50 -0.51
C ILE A 123 -4.92 7.03 -0.36
N GLN A 124 -4.53 6.52 0.81
CA GLN A 124 -3.19 5.99 1.05
C GLN A 124 -2.89 4.78 0.17
N LEU A 125 -3.87 3.90 -0.06
CA LEU A 125 -3.72 2.73 -0.93
C LEU A 125 -3.52 3.16 -2.39
N HIS A 126 -4.30 4.15 -2.85
CA HIS A 126 -4.13 4.72 -4.18
C HIS A 126 -2.75 5.34 -4.38
N VAL A 127 -2.29 6.13 -3.41
CA VAL A 127 -0.94 6.74 -3.46
C VAL A 127 0.13 5.64 -3.45
N GLN A 128 -0.02 4.62 -2.61
CA GLN A 128 0.97 3.55 -2.53
C GLN A 128 1.02 2.69 -3.80
N ALA A 129 -0.10 2.45 -4.46
CA ALA A 129 -0.15 1.77 -5.75
C ALA A 129 0.67 2.53 -6.81
N ILE A 130 0.54 3.86 -6.86
CA ILE A 130 1.32 4.71 -7.76
C ILE A 130 2.81 4.66 -7.39
N VAL A 131 3.14 4.83 -6.10
CA VAL A 131 4.53 4.81 -5.60
C VAL A 131 5.20 3.46 -5.89
N ASN A 132 4.51 2.35 -5.66
CA ASN A 132 5.02 1.01 -5.92
C ASN A 132 5.21 0.74 -7.42
N SER A 133 4.39 1.37 -8.28
CA SER A 133 4.54 1.28 -9.74
C SER A 133 5.82 1.97 -10.19
N LEU A 134 6.00 3.23 -9.78
CA LEU A 134 7.17 4.04 -10.13
C LEU A 134 8.48 3.46 -9.59
N THR A 135 8.44 2.83 -8.42
CA THR A 135 9.61 2.23 -7.75
C THR A 135 9.77 0.73 -8.05
N SER A 136 9.02 0.18 -9.00
CA SER A 136 9.06 -1.27 -9.33
C SER A 136 10.48 -1.75 -9.66
N ASN A 137 11.24 -0.92 -10.37
CA ASN A 137 12.62 -1.20 -10.81
C ASN A 137 13.70 -0.46 -10.00
N ASP A 138 13.31 0.49 -9.15
CA ASP A 138 14.21 1.26 -8.30
C ASP A 138 13.59 1.48 -6.92
N ARG A 139 13.88 0.53 -6.02
CA ARG A 139 13.25 0.47 -4.69
C ARG A 139 13.87 1.44 -3.68
N GLN A 140 14.99 2.09 -4.03
CA GLN A 140 15.77 2.90 -3.09
C GLN A 140 15.44 4.39 -3.15
N ARG A 141 14.68 4.83 -4.16
CA ARG A 141 14.28 6.23 -4.32
C ARG A 141 12.84 6.44 -3.89
N PRO A 142 12.54 7.42 -3.00
CA PRO A 142 11.18 7.79 -2.70
C PRO A 142 10.57 8.62 -3.82
N VAL A 143 9.25 8.73 -3.82
CA VAL A 143 8.46 9.50 -4.80
C VAL A 143 7.92 10.77 -4.15
N GLN A 144 8.29 11.94 -4.68
CA GLN A 144 7.70 13.22 -4.32
C GLN A 144 6.60 13.57 -5.31
N PHE A 145 5.39 13.78 -4.80
CA PHE A 145 4.29 14.31 -5.62
C PHE A 145 4.40 15.83 -5.72
N LEU A 146 4.20 16.33 -6.93
CA LEU A 146 3.99 17.75 -7.26
C LEU A 146 2.59 17.89 -7.85
N PHE A 147 1.93 19.00 -7.56
CA PHE A 147 0.61 19.33 -8.07
C PHE A 147 0.71 20.61 -8.89
N ASP A 148 0.62 20.46 -10.21
CA ASP A 148 0.89 21.53 -11.19
C ASP A 148 2.26 22.19 -10.92
N GLY A 149 3.28 21.36 -10.72
CA GLY A 149 4.67 21.77 -10.53
C GLY A 149 5.07 22.18 -9.11
N SER A 150 4.15 22.21 -8.15
CA SER A 150 4.43 22.64 -6.76
C SER A 150 4.01 21.59 -5.73
N ILE A 151 4.71 21.52 -4.59
CA ILE A 151 4.22 20.74 -3.45
C ILE A 151 2.98 21.42 -2.86
N LEU A 152 1.94 20.62 -2.60
CA LEU A 152 0.79 21.11 -1.85
C LEU A 152 1.15 21.27 -0.38
N ALA A 153 0.93 22.49 0.14
CA ALA A 153 0.99 22.76 1.56
C ALA A 153 -0.18 22.11 2.31
N GLU A 154 -1.33 21.97 1.67
CA GLU A 154 -2.53 21.36 2.25
C GLU A 154 -2.56 19.85 2.04
N SER A 155 -3.11 19.12 3.02
CA SER A 155 -3.43 17.71 2.85
C SER A 155 -4.59 17.54 1.88
N ILE A 156 -4.52 16.50 1.04
CA ILE A 156 -5.71 16.04 0.31
C ILE A 156 -6.34 14.95 1.17
N LYS A 157 -7.61 15.12 1.56
CA LYS A 157 -8.27 14.25 2.53
C LYS A 157 -7.47 14.26 3.84
N THR A 158 -7.01 13.09 4.30
CA THR A 158 -6.19 12.93 5.50
C THR A 158 -4.68 12.89 5.20
N LEU A 159 -4.27 12.87 3.93
CA LEU A 159 -2.89 12.59 3.53
C LEU A 159 -2.12 13.85 3.16
N SER A 160 -0.97 14.05 3.80
CA SER A 160 -0.04 15.14 3.49
C SER A 160 0.94 14.73 2.40
N PHE A 161 1.10 15.58 1.38
CA PHE A 161 2.03 15.39 0.26
C PHE A 161 3.31 16.23 0.40
N GLN A 162 3.50 16.88 1.55
CA GLN A 162 4.69 17.71 1.81
C GLN A 162 5.98 16.89 1.90
N GLN A 163 5.86 15.61 2.27
CA GLN A 163 6.98 14.68 2.38
C GLN A 163 6.93 13.66 1.24
N PRO A 164 8.09 13.14 0.82
CA PRO A 164 8.14 12.12 -0.21
C PRO A 164 7.71 10.76 0.36
N PHE A 165 7.11 9.93 -0.49
CA PHE A 165 6.58 8.62 -0.15
C PHE A 165 7.57 7.52 -0.51
N TRP A 166 7.77 6.58 0.41
CA TRP A 166 8.62 5.42 0.17
C TRP A 166 7.81 4.26 -0.40
N ARG A 167 8.50 3.38 -1.13
CA ARG A 167 7.94 2.08 -1.47
C ARG A 167 7.58 1.34 -0.18
N ASP A 168 6.34 0.90 -0.10
CA ASP A 168 5.84 0.07 0.99
C ASP A 168 5.23 -1.19 0.37
N GLU A 169 5.99 -2.29 0.49
CA GLU A 169 5.56 -3.61 0.03
C GLU A 169 4.60 -4.28 1.01
N THR A 170 4.44 -3.76 2.25
CA THR A 170 3.45 -4.30 3.18
C THR A 170 2.06 -4.11 2.60
N VAL A 171 1.77 -2.95 2.01
CA VAL A 171 0.53 -2.62 1.27
C VAL A 171 0.26 -3.58 0.08
N LEU A 172 1.31 -4.17 -0.49
CA LEU A 172 1.21 -5.23 -1.50
C LEU A 172 0.96 -6.63 -0.89
N GLY A 173 1.36 -6.82 0.37
CA GLY A 173 1.13 -8.02 1.18
C GLY A 173 -0.26 -8.07 1.85
N TYR A 174 -1.02 -6.98 1.87
CA TYR A 174 -2.43 -6.95 2.28
C TYR A 174 -3.36 -7.42 1.14
N ASN A 175 -3.12 -8.60 0.56
CA ASN A 175 -4.04 -9.17 -0.43
C ASN A 175 -5.14 -9.95 0.31
N ARG A 176 -6.26 -9.29 0.63
CA ARG A 176 -7.42 -9.96 1.26
C ARG A 176 -7.92 -11.10 0.39
N GLY A 177 -7.82 -10.97 -0.94
CA GLY A 177 -7.99 -12.05 -1.90
C GLY A 177 -7.13 -13.28 -1.60
N HIS A 178 -5.81 -13.14 -1.46
CA HIS A 178 -4.91 -14.26 -1.11
C HIS A 178 -5.20 -14.82 0.28
N MET A 179 -5.52 -13.99 1.27
CA MET A 179 -5.86 -14.48 2.62
C MET A 179 -7.14 -15.32 2.60
N ARG A 180 -8.14 -14.87 1.84
CA ARG A 180 -9.37 -15.62 1.59
C ARG A 180 -9.10 -16.91 0.83
N GLU A 181 -8.28 -16.88 -0.21
CA GLU A 181 -7.88 -18.06 -0.99
C GLU A 181 -7.08 -19.04 -0.14
N MET A 182 -6.18 -18.57 0.71
CA MET A 182 -5.40 -19.37 1.65
C MET A 182 -6.30 -20.05 2.68
N VAL A 183 -7.26 -19.34 3.29
CA VAL A 183 -8.22 -19.97 4.20
C VAL A 183 -9.14 -20.95 3.45
N ALA A 184 -9.59 -20.61 2.24
CA ALA A 184 -10.37 -21.54 1.43
C ALA A 184 -9.58 -22.81 1.07
N GLU A 185 -8.32 -22.67 0.65
CA GLU A 185 -7.41 -23.79 0.36
C GLU A 185 -7.20 -24.65 1.62
N PHE A 186 -6.97 -24.02 2.77
CA PHE A 186 -6.86 -24.74 4.04
C PHE A 186 -8.12 -25.58 4.32
N LEU A 187 -9.31 -24.99 4.19
CA LEU A 187 -10.57 -25.71 4.40
C LEU A 187 -10.75 -26.87 3.41
N THR A 188 -10.41 -26.67 2.13
CA THR A 188 -10.42 -27.72 1.12
C THR A 188 -9.44 -28.84 1.47
N LEU A 189 -8.20 -28.53 1.87
CA LEU A 189 -7.22 -29.55 2.25
C LEU A 189 -7.68 -30.36 3.46
N VAL A 190 -8.37 -29.73 4.41
CA VAL A 190 -8.95 -30.43 5.57
C VAL A 190 -10.12 -31.33 5.15
N GLU A 191 -10.97 -30.87 4.23
CA GLU A 191 -12.07 -31.65 3.65
C GLU A 191 -11.58 -32.89 2.88
N GLU A 192 -10.53 -32.70 2.06
CA GLU A 192 -9.84 -33.74 1.27
C GLU A 192 -8.95 -34.68 2.11
N GLU A 193 -8.93 -34.51 3.43
CA GLU A 193 -8.10 -35.27 4.38
C GLU A 193 -6.57 -35.12 4.14
N ASN A 194 -6.15 -34.07 3.44
CA ASN A 194 -4.75 -33.71 3.18
C ASN A 194 -4.13 -32.93 4.35
N TYR A 195 -4.16 -33.54 5.53
CA TYR A 195 -3.77 -32.90 6.79
C TYR A 195 -2.29 -32.48 6.85
N ALA A 196 -1.42 -33.19 6.12
CA ALA A 196 0.00 -32.84 6.05
C ALA A 196 0.20 -31.44 5.43
N ARG A 197 -0.49 -31.13 4.34
CA ARG A 197 -0.44 -29.80 3.71
C ARG A 197 -1.18 -28.76 4.55
N ALA A 198 -2.37 -29.07 5.06
CA ALA A 198 -3.14 -28.16 5.90
C ALA A 198 -2.33 -27.70 7.13
N ARG A 199 -1.56 -28.60 7.75
CA ARG A 199 -0.67 -28.30 8.87
C ARG A 199 0.37 -27.23 8.54
N HIS A 200 0.91 -27.21 7.32
CA HIS A 200 1.93 -26.22 6.95
C HIS A 200 1.40 -24.79 6.83
N MET A 201 0.07 -24.63 6.80
CA MET A 201 -0.61 -23.34 6.76
C MET A 201 -0.92 -22.81 8.17
N ILE A 202 -0.66 -23.61 9.21
CA ILE A 202 -0.88 -23.23 10.62
C ILE A 202 0.45 -22.80 11.23
N TYR A 203 0.45 -21.62 11.83
CA TYR A 203 1.54 -21.17 12.68
C TYR A 203 1.29 -21.58 14.13
N LEU A 204 2.29 -22.24 14.71
CA LEU A 204 2.38 -22.54 16.13
C LEU A 204 3.40 -21.58 16.74
N SER A 205 2.97 -20.78 17.71
CA SER A 205 3.86 -19.96 18.52
C SER A 205 4.56 -20.80 19.58
N ASP A 206 5.66 -20.28 20.14
CA ASP A 206 6.36 -20.92 21.26
C ASP A 206 5.46 -21.10 22.51
N GLN A 207 4.32 -20.41 22.57
CA GLN A 207 3.34 -20.52 23.66
C GLN A 207 2.30 -21.62 23.40
N ASP A 208 2.14 -22.08 22.16
CA ASP A 208 1.20 -23.13 21.80
C ASP A 208 1.80 -24.48 22.21
N ARG A 209 1.45 -24.92 23.42
CA ARG A 209 1.89 -26.21 23.99
C ARG A 209 1.12 -27.39 23.37
N ILE A 210 1.22 -27.54 22.06
CA ILE A 210 0.57 -28.61 21.28
C ILE A 210 1.60 -29.40 20.49
N THR A 211 1.49 -30.74 20.55
CA THR A 211 2.30 -31.64 19.74
C THR A 211 1.74 -31.79 18.33
N GLU A 212 2.57 -32.26 17.41
CA GLU A 212 2.13 -32.54 16.03
C GLU A 212 0.98 -33.56 15.98
N GLY A 213 1.04 -34.61 16.82
CA GLY A 213 -0.02 -35.62 16.92
C GLY A 213 -1.35 -35.03 17.36
N GLU A 214 -1.33 -34.13 18.34
CA GLU A 214 -2.52 -33.43 18.83
C GLU A 214 -3.11 -32.49 17.77
N LEU A 215 -2.28 -31.73 17.06
CA LEU A 215 -2.74 -30.86 15.97
C LEU A 215 -3.44 -31.67 14.86
N MET A 216 -2.85 -32.80 14.48
CA MET A 216 -3.44 -33.70 13.48
C MET A 216 -4.78 -34.29 13.95
N GLN A 217 -4.92 -34.57 15.25
CA GLN A 217 -6.19 -34.99 15.82
C GLN A 217 -7.23 -33.86 15.78
N LYS A 218 -6.84 -32.62 16.12
CA LYS A 218 -7.71 -31.44 16.02
C LYS A 218 -8.21 -31.20 14.59
N LEU A 219 -7.36 -31.33 13.58
CA LEU A 219 -7.76 -31.22 12.16
C LEU A 219 -8.80 -32.29 11.76
N ARG A 220 -8.63 -33.53 12.23
CA ARG A 220 -9.60 -34.61 11.99
C ARG A 220 -10.94 -34.34 12.68
N SER A 221 -10.90 -33.88 13.93
CA SER A 221 -12.10 -33.51 14.69
C SER A 221 -12.84 -32.35 14.04
N TYR A 222 -12.11 -31.33 13.57
CA TYR A 222 -12.69 -30.20 12.84
C TYR A 222 -13.38 -30.67 11.55
N ARG A 223 -12.72 -31.52 10.75
CA ARG A 223 -13.33 -32.12 9.55
C ARG A 223 -14.60 -32.90 9.87
N GLN A 224 -14.62 -33.68 10.95
CA GLN A 224 -15.82 -34.42 11.36
C GLN A 224 -16.97 -33.49 11.76
N ALA A 225 -16.66 -32.39 12.46
CA ALA A 225 -17.66 -31.39 12.85
C ALA A 225 -18.20 -30.57 11.66
N LYS A 226 -17.41 -30.44 10.58
CA LYS A 226 -17.72 -29.67 9.37
C LYS A 226 -18.02 -30.52 8.14
N LYS A 227 -18.25 -31.80 8.36
CA LYS A 227 -18.63 -32.72 7.28
C LYS A 227 -19.90 -32.19 6.62
N GLU A 228 -19.84 -31.94 5.31
CA GLU A 228 -20.93 -31.41 4.47
C GLU A 228 -21.25 -29.91 4.66
N THR A 229 -20.50 -29.15 5.47
CA THR A 229 -20.69 -27.69 5.58
C THR A 229 -19.81 -26.95 4.57
N ILE A 230 -20.41 -26.36 3.53
CA ILE A 230 -19.69 -25.56 2.53
C ILE A 230 -19.62 -24.09 2.99
N PRO A 231 -18.44 -23.45 2.97
CA PRO A 231 -18.31 -22.01 3.17
C PRO A 231 -19.12 -21.25 2.11
N ARG A 232 -20.08 -20.42 2.53
CA ARG A 232 -20.84 -19.54 1.63
C ARG A 232 -20.12 -18.23 1.37
N GLN A 233 -19.44 -17.71 2.38
CA GLN A 233 -18.82 -16.40 2.33
C GLN A 233 -17.61 -16.37 3.27
N ILE A 234 -16.56 -15.71 2.82
CA ILE A 234 -15.33 -15.48 3.60
C ILE A 234 -15.07 -13.98 3.55
N GLU A 235 -15.08 -13.35 4.71
CA GLU A 235 -14.84 -11.92 4.88
C GLU A 235 -13.52 -11.70 5.61
N VAL A 236 -12.79 -10.63 5.27
CA VAL A 236 -11.46 -10.35 5.82
C VAL A 236 -11.45 -8.96 6.42
N TYR A 237 -11.09 -8.88 7.69
CA TYR A 237 -11.03 -7.68 8.51
C TYR A 237 -9.59 -7.47 9.00
N SER A 238 -9.14 -6.21 9.04
CA SER A 238 -7.85 -5.84 9.61
C SER A 238 -7.95 -5.59 11.11
N GLU A 239 -7.11 -6.24 11.91
CA GLU A 239 -6.99 -6.06 13.36
C GLU A 239 -5.53 -5.80 13.74
N GLY A 240 -5.11 -4.53 13.72
CA GLY A 240 -3.73 -4.13 14.02
C GLY A 240 -2.72 -4.78 13.06
N ASP A 241 -1.79 -5.58 13.60
CA ASP A 241 -0.77 -6.34 12.83
C ASP A 241 -1.26 -7.72 12.38
N SER A 242 -2.55 -8.02 12.56
CA SER A 242 -3.17 -9.30 12.24
C SER A 242 -4.47 -9.13 11.44
N PHE A 243 -5.00 -10.25 10.96
CA PHE A 243 -6.23 -10.30 10.19
C PHE A 243 -7.23 -11.23 10.84
N LEU A 244 -8.45 -10.75 10.98
CA LEU A 244 -9.60 -11.56 11.34
C LEU A 244 -10.32 -11.97 10.06
N ILE A 245 -10.48 -13.27 9.85
CA ILE A 245 -11.21 -13.84 8.72
C ILE A 245 -12.47 -14.49 9.25
N GLN A 246 -13.63 -14.02 8.78
CA GLN A 246 -14.92 -14.57 9.14
C GLN A 246 -15.42 -15.51 8.05
N VAL A 247 -15.58 -16.79 8.39
CA VAL A 247 -16.09 -17.82 7.49
C VAL A 247 -17.55 -18.11 7.84
N HIS A 248 -18.45 -17.82 6.92
CA HIS A 248 -19.88 -18.09 7.05
C HIS A 248 -20.21 -19.41 6.39
N PHE A 249 -20.68 -20.39 7.16
CA PHE A 249 -21.13 -21.67 6.65
C PHE A 249 -22.63 -21.63 6.35
N ALA A 250 -23.07 -22.48 5.43
CA ALA A 250 -24.47 -22.57 5.02
C ALA A 250 -25.46 -22.82 6.17
N ASP A 251 -25.00 -23.55 7.20
CA ASP A 251 -25.83 -24.10 8.26
C ASP A 251 -25.56 -23.44 9.63
N SER A 252 -24.68 -22.44 9.70
CA SER A 252 -24.34 -21.73 10.95
C SER A 252 -24.93 -20.33 11.01
N GLY A 253 -25.58 -20.00 12.13
CA GLY A 253 -26.08 -18.64 12.40
C GLY A 253 -25.02 -17.64 12.86
N GLN A 254 -23.79 -18.10 13.13
CA GLN A 254 -22.65 -17.28 13.53
C GLN A 254 -21.43 -17.64 12.67
N PRO A 255 -20.61 -16.64 12.27
CA PRO A 255 -19.38 -16.89 11.53
C PRO A 255 -18.31 -17.55 12.40
N GLU A 256 -17.43 -18.31 11.76
CA GLU A 256 -16.19 -18.77 12.39
C GLU A 256 -15.09 -17.74 12.19
N ASN A 257 -14.42 -17.39 13.29
CA ASN A 257 -13.35 -16.42 13.32
C ASN A 257 -12.00 -17.13 13.20
N TRP A 258 -11.25 -16.81 12.15
CA TRP A 258 -9.90 -17.31 11.87
C TRP A 258 -8.92 -16.15 11.93
N ASN A 259 -7.89 -16.26 12.77
CA ASN A 259 -6.86 -15.24 12.84
C ASN A 259 -5.70 -15.61 11.91
N VAL A 260 -5.28 -14.66 11.07
CA VAL A 260 -4.16 -14.82 10.15
C VAL A 260 -3.08 -13.79 10.45
N LYS A 261 -1.83 -14.24 10.39
CA LYS A 261 -0.65 -13.40 10.56
C LYS A 261 0.29 -13.58 9.37
N ILE A 262 0.98 -12.49 9.02
CA ILE A 262 2.06 -12.51 8.03
C ILE A 262 3.38 -12.69 8.77
N ILE A 263 4.14 -13.73 8.43
CA ILE A 263 5.47 -14.01 8.97
C ILE A 263 6.39 -14.27 7.78
N ASP A 264 7.50 -13.54 7.68
CA ASP A 264 8.47 -13.66 6.58
C ASP A 264 7.82 -13.63 5.18
N LYS A 265 6.79 -12.78 5.00
CA LYS A 265 6.01 -12.62 3.76
C LYS A 265 5.13 -13.82 3.39
N LEU A 266 4.92 -14.78 4.30
CA LEU A 266 3.98 -15.89 4.15
C LEU A 266 2.79 -15.70 5.10
N TYR A 267 1.60 -16.13 4.64
CA TYR A 267 0.37 -16.09 5.42
C TYR A 267 0.22 -17.36 6.23
N TYR A 268 -0.09 -17.23 7.51
CA TYR A 268 -0.35 -18.36 8.38
C TYR A 268 -1.61 -18.16 9.19
N ILE A 269 -2.39 -19.22 9.33
CA ILE A 269 -3.48 -19.33 10.31
C ILE A 269 -2.84 -19.47 11.70
N LEU A 270 -3.17 -18.57 12.62
CA LEU A 270 -2.75 -18.70 14.01
C LEU A 270 -3.54 -19.83 14.67
N TYR A 271 -2.86 -20.79 15.30
CA TYR A 271 -3.53 -21.86 16.05
C TYR A 271 -4.35 -21.29 17.22
N THR A 272 -3.73 -20.44 18.05
CA THR A 272 -4.41 -19.78 19.17
C THR A 272 -5.58 -18.95 18.64
N ASN A 273 -6.75 -19.09 19.28
CA ASN A 273 -7.99 -18.42 18.87
C ASN A 273 -8.55 -18.84 17.50
N SER A 274 -8.08 -19.95 16.92
CA SER A 274 -8.75 -20.58 15.78
C SER A 274 -9.88 -21.52 16.23
N PRO A 275 -10.79 -21.90 15.33
CA PRO A 275 -11.79 -22.94 15.62
C PRO A 275 -11.19 -24.32 15.91
N LEU A 276 -9.90 -24.54 15.60
CA LEU A 276 -9.20 -25.81 15.90
C LEU A 276 -8.88 -25.98 17.38
N ASP A 277 -8.72 -24.88 18.12
CA ASP A 277 -8.40 -24.91 19.55
C ASP A 277 -9.63 -25.23 20.42
N ARG A 278 -10.83 -24.97 19.89
CA ARG A 278 -12.12 -25.28 20.52
C ARG A 278 -12.44 -26.78 20.48
#